data_AF-A0A2G5DJN0-F1
#
_entry.id   AF-A0A2G5DJN0-F1
#
_cell.length_a   1.000
_cell.length_b   1.000
_cell.length_c   1.000
_cell.angle_alpha   90.00
_cell.angle_beta   90.00
_cell.angle_gamma   90.00
#
_symmetry.space_group_name_H-M   'P 1'
#
loop_
_entity.id
_entity.type
_entity.pdbx_description
1 polymer ?
#
loop_
_entity_poly.entity_id
_entity_poly.type
_entity_poly.pdbx_seq_one_letter_code
_entity_poly.pdbx_strand_id
1 'polypeptide(L)'
;MHDEFNPEIRIEEAETPPSSWYTDPSFYNLELNRVFYRGWQAVGFTEQIKNPHDFFTGRLGSVQFVICRDANGKVHAFHNVCRHHASLLASGSGQKSCFVCPYHGWTYGLDGKLLKATRISEIQNFKLDEFGLIPVQVAIWGPFILINIDKGIEPQQQVHNKIVENEWLGTCSELLTTNGIDTSLSFVCRREYTIDCNWKVFCDNYLDGGYHVPYAHTGLASGLKLESYSTTMFEKVSVQICESGSRENGGDYDRLGSKAIYAFIYPNFMINRYGPWMDTNLVLPLGPNKCQVIFDYFLEPSLKVYVIYIS
;
A
#
# COMPACT_ATOMS: atom_id res chain seq x y z
N MET A 1 26.97 18.66 3.68
CA MET A 1 26.81 17.65 4.75
C MET A 1 25.76 16.60 4.33
N HIS A 2 25.73 16.22 3.05
CA HIS A 2 24.92 15.08 2.55
C HIS A 2 25.80 13.90 2.12
N ASP A 3 27.13 14.04 2.27
CA ASP A 3 28.15 13.15 1.67
C ASP A 3 28.70 12.09 2.64
N GLU A 4 28.07 11.89 3.81
CA GLU A 4 28.60 10.99 4.86
C GLU A 4 28.00 9.58 4.82
N PHE A 5 26.88 9.36 4.12
CA PHE A 5 26.29 8.01 4.05
C PHE A 5 26.85 7.22 2.86
N ASN A 6 27.53 6.12 3.15
CA ASN A 6 28.03 5.19 2.14
C ASN A 6 27.24 3.86 2.23
N PRO A 7 26.37 3.53 1.26
CA PRO A 7 25.57 2.31 1.28
C PRO A 7 26.40 1.04 1.07
N GLU A 8 27.67 1.16 0.67
CA GLU A 8 28.59 0.04 0.48
C GLU A 8 29.32 -0.37 1.77
N ILE A 9 29.17 0.39 2.85
CA ILE A 9 29.69 -0.01 4.17
C ILE A 9 28.95 -1.27 4.61
N ARG A 10 29.72 -2.25 5.09
CA ARG A 10 29.15 -3.50 5.58
C ARG A 10 28.26 -3.24 6.80
N ILE A 11 27.19 -4.02 6.93
CA ILE A 11 26.20 -3.83 7.99
C ILE A 11 26.80 -3.88 9.40
N GLU A 12 27.88 -4.64 9.63
CA GLU A 12 28.53 -4.74 10.94
C GLU A 12 29.29 -3.47 11.35
N GLU A 13 29.55 -2.58 10.40
CA GLU A 13 30.26 -1.30 10.56
C GLU A 13 29.37 -0.09 10.21
N ALA A 14 28.12 -0.35 9.82
CA ALA A 14 27.21 0.68 9.32
C ALA A 14 26.60 1.51 10.46
N GLU A 15 26.30 2.76 10.13
CA GLU A 15 25.56 3.69 10.98
C GLU A 15 24.21 4.03 10.35
N THR A 16 23.28 4.53 11.15
CA THR A 16 22.01 5.05 10.64
C THR A 16 22.25 6.23 9.70
N PRO A 17 21.38 6.46 8.69
CA PRO A 17 21.49 7.64 7.84
C PRO A 17 21.55 8.95 8.63
N PRO A 18 22.23 10.00 8.10
CA PRO A 18 22.30 11.30 8.75
C PRO A 18 20.92 11.85 9.12
N SER A 19 20.82 12.49 10.28
CA SER A 19 19.54 13.05 10.78
C SER A 19 18.87 14.03 9.81
N SER A 20 19.65 14.68 8.94
CA SER A 20 19.15 15.56 7.88
C SER A 20 18.23 14.84 6.89
N TRP A 21 18.43 13.55 6.63
CA TRP A 21 17.56 12.78 5.73
C TRP A 21 16.14 12.61 6.29
N TYR A 22 15.97 12.74 7.60
CA TYR A 22 14.68 12.63 8.28
C TYR A 22 14.02 13.99 8.53
N THR A 23 14.79 15.09 8.49
CA THR A 23 14.33 16.40 8.98
C THR A 23 14.39 17.51 7.93
N ASP A 24 15.24 17.40 6.92
CA ASP A 24 15.38 18.40 5.87
C ASP A 24 14.18 18.35 4.90
N PRO A 25 13.40 19.44 4.76
CA PRO A 25 12.23 19.45 3.90
C PRO A 25 12.53 19.26 2.42
N SER A 26 13.76 19.48 1.96
CA SER A 26 14.17 19.25 0.58
C SER A 26 14.10 17.77 0.17
N PHE A 27 14.23 16.85 1.13
CA PHE A 27 14.14 15.41 0.87
C PHE A 27 12.73 14.96 0.54
N TYR A 28 11.69 15.61 1.07
CA TYR A 28 10.30 15.16 0.85
C TYR A 28 9.95 15.04 -0.64
N ASN A 29 10.22 16.10 -1.42
CA ASN A 29 9.97 16.07 -2.85
C ASN A 29 10.91 15.13 -3.59
N LEU A 30 12.18 15.03 -3.16
CA LEU A 30 13.14 14.11 -3.75
C LEU A 30 12.68 12.65 -3.58
N GLU A 31 12.27 12.27 -2.38
CA GLU A 31 11.77 10.94 -2.03
C GLU A 31 10.50 10.61 -2.79
N LEU A 32 9.53 11.53 -2.87
CA LEU A 32 8.34 11.30 -3.70
C LEU A 32 8.72 10.95 -5.15
N ASN A 33 9.64 11.69 -5.76
CA ASN A 33 10.03 11.49 -7.16
C ASN A 33 10.96 10.30 -7.42
N ARG A 34 11.78 9.92 -6.44
CA ARG A 34 12.80 8.86 -6.59
C ARG A 34 12.39 7.53 -5.99
N VAL A 35 11.44 7.54 -5.06
CA VAL A 35 10.99 6.35 -4.32
C VAL A 35 9.53 6.05 -4.65
N PHE A 36 8.61 6.95 -4.29
CA PHE A 36 7.16 6.64 -4.34
C PHE A 36 6.57 6.66 -5.75
N TYR A 37 7.08 7.52 -6.65
CA TYR A 37 6.61 7.59 -8.04
C TYR A 37 7.35 6.64 -8.98
N ARG A 38 8.09 5.67 -8.43
CA ARG A 38 8.83 4.67 -9.21
C ARG A 38 8.47 3.26 -8.76
N GLY A 39 8.01 2.44 -9.69
CA GLY A 39 7.60 1.06 -9.43
C GLY A 39 6.23 0.93 -8.77
N TRP A 40 5.91 -0.29 -8.36
CA TRP A 40 4.61 -0.66 -7.81
C TRP A 40 4.44 -0.22 -6.36
N GLN A 41 3.30 0.38 -6.06
CA GLN A 41 2.90 0.87 -4.74
C GLN A 41 1.58 0.21 -4.33
N ALA A 42 1.54 -0.43 -3.17
CA ALA A 42 0.30 -0.92 -2.60
C ALA A 42 -0.57 0.26 -2.14
N VAL A 43 -1.84 0.28 -2.55
CA VAL A 43 -2.75 1.41 -2.29
C VAL A 43 -4.13 1.00 -1.77
N GLY A 44 -4.42 -0.29 -1.76
CA GLY A 44 -5.69 -0.81 -1.28
C GLY A 44 -5.79 -2.32 -1.38
N PHE A 45 -7.01 -2.83 -1.20
CA PHE A 45 -7.31 -4.25 -1.23
C PHE A 45 -8.55 -4.55 -2.08
N THR A 46 -8.63 -5.78 -2.60
CA THR A 46 -9.61 -6.20 -3.62
C THR A 46 -11.06 -6.09 -3.15
N GLU A 47 -11.34 -6.26 -1.85
CA GLU A 47 -12.70 -6.10 -1.32
C GLU A 47 -13.23 -4.65 -1.44
N GLN A 48 -12.37 -3.63 -1.56
CA GLN A 48 -12.81 -2.24 -1.82
C GLN A 48 -13.45 -2.05 -3.20
N ILE A 49 -13.18 -2.98 -4.13
CA ILE A 49 -13.74 -3.00 -5.50
C ILE A 49 -14.24 -4.40 -5.85
N LYS A 50 -14.97 -5.02 -4.93
CA LYS A 50 -15.44 -6.40 -5.07
C LYS A 50 -16.40 -6.56 -6.25
N ASN A 51 -17.32 -5.62 -6.42
CA ASN A 51 -18.39 -5.68 -7.41
C ASN A 51 -18.13 -4.72 -8.58
N PRO A 52 -18.70 -4.99 -9.78
CA PRO A 52 -18.78 -3.99 -10.83
C PRO A 52 -19.35 -2.68 -10.29
N HIS A 53 -18.85 -1.54 -10.80
CA HIS A 53 -19.18 -0.18 -10.38
C HIS A 53 -18.59 0.29 -9.05
N ASP A 54 -17.99 -0.59 -8.25
CA ASP A 54 -17.29 -0.19 -7.04
C ASP A 54 -16.05 0.65 -7.40
N PHE A 55 -15.78 1.69 -6.60
CA PHE A 55 -14.60 2.53 -6.71
C PHE A 55 -14.09 2.94 -5.32
N PHE A 56 -12.80 3.30 -5.26
CA PHE A 56 -12.25 4.09 -4.17
C PHE A 56 -11.23 5.09 -4.70
N THR A 57 -10.98 6.15 -3.92
CA THR A 57 -9.99 7.18 -4.22
C THR A 57 -8.90 7.19 -3.16
N GLY A 58 -7.70 7.62 -3.55
CA GLY A 58 -6.61 7.84 -2.61
C GLY A 58 -5.60 8.84 -3.15
N ARG A 59 -4.55 9.06 -2.36
CA ARG A 59 -3.48 9.99 -2.70
C ARG A 59 -2.12 9.40 -2.37
N LEU A 60 -1.19 9.51 -3.31
CA LEU A 60 0.23 9.23 -3.09
C LEU A 60 1.01 10.53 -3.35
N GLY A 61 1.53 11.16 -2.29
CA GLY A 61 2.14 12.48 -2.38
C GLY A 61 1.17 13.52 -2.98
N SER A 62 1.52 14.07 -4.13
CA SER A 62 0.70 15.02 -4.90
C SER A 62 -0.25 14.35 -5.91
N VAL A 63 -0.16 13.04 -6.08
CA VAL A 63 -0.96 12.30 -7.08
C VAL A 63 -2.27 11.84 -6.46
N GLN A 64 -3.38 12.39 -6.96
CA GLN A 64 -4.74 11.93 -6.66
C GLN A 64 -5.13 10.83 -7.64
N PHE A 65 -5.56 9.68 -7.13
CA PHE A 65 -5.97 8.55 -7.96
C PHE A 65 -7.39 8.07 -7.62
N VAL A 66 -8.02 7.44 -8.61
CA VAL A 66 -9.26 6.67 -8.45
C VAL A 66 -9.03 5.30 -9.04
N ILE A 67 -9.47 4.27 -8.32
CA ILE A 67 -9.47 2.88 -8.76
C ILE A 67 -10.93 2.42 -8.81
N CYS A 68 -11.32 1.75 -9.89
CA CYS A 68 -12.68 1.26 -10.06
C CYS A 68 -12.75 -0.07 -10.79
N ARG A 69 -13.83 -0.81 -10.58
CA ARG A 69 -14.19 -1.96 -11.41
C ARG A 69 -15.29 -1.55 -12.38
N ASP A 70 -15.06 -1.72 -13.68
CA ASP A 70 -16.06 -1.40 -14.69
C ASP A 70 -17.21 -2.42 -14.73
N ALA A 71 -18.21 -2.16 -15.57
CA ALA A 71 -19.38 -3.03 -15.76
C ALA A 71 -19.03 -4.43 -16.27
N ASN A 72 -17.89 -4.58 -16.96
CA ASN A 72 -17.39 -5.86 -17.48
C ASN A 72 -16.50 -6.59 -16.45
N GLY A 73 -16.35 -6.02 -15.25
CA GLY A 73 -15.51 -6.58 -14.18
C GLY A 73 -14.03 -6.24 -14.30
N LYS A 74 -13.59 -5.43 -15.26
CA LYS A 74 -12.18 -5.03 -15.42
C LYS A 74 -11.83 -3.92 -14.44
N VAL A 75 -10.65 -4.02 -13.83
CA VAL A 75 -10.13 -3.01 -12.91
C VAL A 75 -9.35 -1.96 -13.68
N HIS A 76 -9.60 -0.69 -13.35
CA HIS A 76 -8.92 0.47 -13.93
C HIS A 76 -8.44 1.40 -12.82
N ALA A 77 -7.36 2.14 -13.11
CA ALA A 77 -6.90 3.25 -12.28
C ALA A 77 -6.65 4.48 -13.15
N PHE A 78 -6.96 5.65 -12.61
CA PHE A 78 -6.77 6.93 -13.29
C PHE A 78 -6.29 8.00 -12.32
N HIS A 79 -5.65 9.03 -12.85
CA HIS A 79 -5.56 10.30 -12.14
C HIS A 79 -7.00 10.81 -11.88
N ASN A 80 -7.35 11.05 -10.61
CA ASN A 80 -8.67 11.52 -10.19
C ASN A 80 -8.83 13.03 -10.43
N VAL A 81 -8.61 13.46 -11.67
CA VAL A 81 -8.53 14.87 -12.05
C VAL A 81 -9.22 15.05 -13.40
N CYS A 82 -10.22 15.90 -13.44
CA CYS A 82 -10.94 16.25 -14.67
C CYS A 82 -9.98 16.89 -15.68
N ARG A 83 -10.02 16.42 -16.92
CA ARG A 83 -9.22 16.95 -18.05
C ARG A 83 -9.62 18.34 -18.52
N HIS A 84 -10.70 18.92 -17.99
CA HIS A 84 -11.15 20.28 -18.29
C HIS A 84 -10.43 21.33 -17.44
N HIS A 85 -10.79 21.45 -16.15
CA HIS A 85 -10.21 22.41 -15.21
C HIS A 85 -9.83 21.75 -13.87
N ALA A 86 -9.23 20.56 -13.94
CA ALA A 86 -8.54 19.88 -12.83
C ALA A 86 -9.33 19.64 -11.53
N SER A 87 -10.67 19.71 -11.56
CA SER A 87 -11.49 19.30 -10.41
C SER A 87 -11.34 17.81 -10.13
N LEU A 88 -11.36 17.42 -8.85
CA LEU A 88 -11.54 16.02 -8.46
C LEU A 88 -12.88 15.49 -8.99
N LEU A 89 -12.90 14.22 -9.41
CA LEU A 89 -14.07 13.57 -10.02
C LEU A 89 -14.84 12.71 -9.02
N ALA A 90 -14.12 12.11 -8.07
CA ALA A 90 -14.67 11.28 -7.02
C ALA A 90 -13.96 11.54 -5.69
N SER A 91 -14.59 11.13 -4.59
CA SER A 91 -14.02 11.20 -3.24
C SER A 91 -14.53 10.01 -2.42
N GLY A 92 -13.67 9.46 -1.57
CA GLY A 92 -13.97 8.29 -0.74
C GLY A 92 -14.10 7.01 -1.55
N SER A 93 -15.06 6.17 -1.19
CA SER A 93 -15.38 4.92 -1.86
C SER A 93 -16.89 4.77 -2.05
N GLY A 94 -17.32 3.93 -2.99
CA GLY A 94 -18.73 3.64 -3.21
C GLY A 94 -18.97 3.05 -4.59
N GLN A 95 -20.19 3.25 -5.11
CA GLN A 95 -20.60 2.75 -6.43
C GLN A 95 -20.92 3.89 -7.38
N LYS A 96 -20.44 3.80 -8.62
CA LYS A 96 -20.73 4.77 -9.70
C LYS A 96 -20.85 4.05 -11.03
N SER A 97 -21.81 4.45 -11.87
CA SER A 97 -21.87 4.03 -13.27
C SER A 97 -20.97 4.87 -14.19
N CYS A 98 -20.63 6.09 -13.77
CA CYS A 98 -19.73 7.02 -14.44
C CYS A 98 -19.19 8.06 -13.45
N PHE A 99 -18.12 8.75 -13.83
CA PHE A 99 -17.57 9.88 -13.08
C PHE A 99 -18.05 11.20 -13.69
N VAL A 100 -18.81 11.98 -12.93
CA VAL A 100 -19.31 13.30 -13.36
C VAL A 100 -18.53 14.38 -12.63
N CYS A 101 -17.83 15.21 -13.39
CA CYS A 101 -17.09 16.34 -12.86
C CYS A 101 -18.05 17.34 -12.19
N PRO A 102 -17.87 17.65 -10.89
CA PRO A 102 -18.78 18.53 -10.17
C PRO A 102 -18.70 19.99 -10.64
N TYR A 103 -17.66 20.36 -11.40
CA TYR A 103 -17.46 21.73 -11.85
C TYR A 103 -18.33 22.07 -13.08
N HIS A 104 -18.22 21.29 -14.16
CA HIS A 104 -18.87 21.61 -15.45
C HIS A 104 -19.65 20.43 -16.06
N GLY A 105 -19.83 19.34 -15.32
CA GLY A 105 -20.62 18.19 -15.75
C GLY A 105 -20.00 17.37 -16.89
N TRP A 106 -18.68 17.42 -17.08
CA TRP A 106 -18.00 16.46 -17.95
C TRP A 106 -18.15 15.06 -17.37
N THR A 107 -18.58 14.10 -18.19
CA THR A 107 -18.88 12.73 -17.77
C THR A 107 -17.88 11.77 -18.38
N TYR A 108 -17.22 10.99 -17.54
CA TYR A 108 -16.28 9.94 -17.92
C TYR A 108 -16.85 8.57 -17.60
N GLY A 109 -16.66 7.60 -18.50
CA GLY A 109 -16.93 6.20 -18.22
C GLY A 109 -15.97 5.64 -17.18
N LEU A 110 -16.29 4.46 -16.64
CA LEU A 110 -15.37 3.72 -15.76
C LEU A 110 -14.16 3.16 -16.51
N ASP A 111 -14.20 3.14 -17.85
CA ASP A 111 -13.06 2.86 -18.73
C ASP A 111 -12.21 4.11 -19.03
N GLY A 112 -12.53 5.25 -18.38
CA GLY A 112 -11.81 6.51 -18.51
C GLY A 112 -12.18 7.36 -19.73
N LYS A 113 -12.99 6.86 -20.67
CA LYS A 113 -13.37 7.62 -21.85
C LYS A 113 -14.26 8.80 -21.49
N LEU A 114 -14.04 9.95 -22.13
CA LEU A 114 -14.94 11.08 -22.02
C LEU A 114 -16.22 10.78 -22.82
N LEU A 115 -17.34 10.57 -22.12
CA LEU A 115 -18.64 10.26 -22.71
C LEU A 115 -19.41 11.51 -23.11
N LYS A 116 -19.25 12.59 -22.32
CA LYS A 116 -19.97 13.84 -22.52
C LYS A 116 -19.14 15.02 -22.04
N ALA A 117 -19.03 16.04 -22.88
CA ALA A 117 -18.65 17.38 -22.48
C ALA A 117 -19.82 18.33 -22.76
N THR A 118 -20.09 19.23 -21.81
CA THR A 118 -21.28 20.10 -21.84
C THR A 118 -21.07 21.25 -22.82
N ARG A 119 -22.05 21.48 -23.73
CA ARG A 119 -22.10 22.66 -24.64
C ARG A 119 -20.85 22.86 -25.52
N ILE A 120 -20.22 21.77 -25.98
CA ILE A 120 -19.01 21.82 -26.81
C ILE A 120 -19.26 21.85 -28.32
N SER A 121 -20.51 21.83 -28.78
CA SER A 121 -20.88 21.66 -30.21
C SER A 121 -20.33 22.74 -31.14
N GLU A 122 -19.99 23.91 -30.62
CA GLU A 122 -19.44 25.03 -31.39
C GLU A 122 -17.90 25.09 -31.34
N ILE A 123 -17.25 24.24 -30.54
CA ILE A 123 -15.79 24.18 -30.46
C ILE A 123 -15.26 23.39 -31.66
N GLN A 124 -14.49 24.07 -32.51
CA GLN A 124 -13.85 23.44 -33.66
C GLN A 124 -12.79 22.43 -33.21
N ASN A 125 -12.72 21.29 -33.89
CA ASN A 125 -11.72 20.24 -33.70
C ASN A 125 -11.69 19.60 -32.30
N PHE A 126 -12.74 19.74 -31.50
CA PHE A 126 -12.82 19.02 -30.22
C PHE A 126 -13.19 17.55 -30.44
N LYS A 127 -12.29 16.64 -30.08
CA LYS A 127 -12.56 15.19 -30.14
C LYS A 127 -12.59 14.58 -28.74
N LEU A 128 -13.65 13.87 -28.42
CA LEU A 128 -13.86 13.30 -27.08
C LEU A 128 -12.76 12.28 -26.70
N ASP A 129 -12.26 11.53 -27.67
CA ASP A 129 -11.24 10.50 -27.49
C ASP A 129 -9.86 11.07 -27.08
N GLU A 130 -9.57 12.33 -27.38
CA GLU A 130 -8.34 13.02 -26.96
C GLU A 130 -8.38 13.50 -25.49
N PHE A 131 -9.55 13.50 -24.87
CA PHE A 131 -9.79 14.05 -23.52
C PHE A 131 -10.25 13.02 -22.48
N GLY A 132 -9.98 11.73 -22.71
CA GLY A 132 -10.15 10.70 -21.68
C GLY A 132 -9.29 10.93 -20.43
N LEU A 133 -9.63 10.27 -19.32
CA LEU A 133 -8.83 10.33 -18.09
C LEU A 133 -7.42 9.79 -18.36
N ILE A 134 -6.43 10.38 -17.67
CA ILE A 134 -5.05 9.88 -17.77
C ILE A 134 -4.96 8.57 -16.97
N PRO A 135 -4.67 7.44 -17.63
CA PRO A 135 -4.59 6.14 -16.97
C PRO A 135 -3.36 6.05 -16.05
N VAL A 136 -3.51 5.29 -14.99
CA VAL A 136 -2.44 4.84 -14.08
C VAL A 136 -2.39 3.32 -14.19
N GLN A 137 -1.20 2.73 -14.24
CA GLN A 137 -1.12 1.26 -14.26
C GLN A 137 -1.64 0.69 -12.96
N VAL A 138 -2.40 -0.39 -13.06
CA VAL A 138 -2.99 -1.09 -11.91
C VAL A 138 -2.78 -2.58 -12.06
N ALA A 139 -2.49 -3.24 -10.94
CA ALA A 139 -2.35 -4.67 -10.85
C ALA A 139 -2.97 -5.18 -9.54
N ILE A 140 -3.32 -6.47 -9.55
CA ILE A 140 -3.76 -7.18 -8.35
C ILE A 140 -2.74 -8.27 -8.08
N TRP A 141 -2.25 -8.32 -6.84
CA TRP A 141 -1.46 -9.44 -6.35
C TRP A 141 -1.99 -9.86 -4.99
N GLY A 142 -2.39 -11.13 -4.86
CA GLY A 142 -3.12 -11.62 -3.69
C GLY A 142 -4.36 -10.75 -3.40
N PRO A 143 -4.56 -10.28 -2.16
CA PRO A 143 -5.65 -9.38 -1.80
C PRO A 143 -5.33 -7.90 -2.10
N PHE A 144 -4.12 -7.56 -2.57
CA PHE A 144 -3.67 -6.18 -2.69
C PHE A 144 -3.88 -5.60 -4.08
N ILE A 145 -4.18 -4.31 -4.11
CA ILE A 145 -4.23 -3.50 -5.32
C ILE A 145 -2.99 -2.62 -5.36
N LEU A 146 -2.24 -2.75 -6.44
CA LEU A 146 -1.00 -2.03 -6.69
C LEU A 146 -1.21 -1.01 -7.81
N ILE A 147 -0.58 0.14 -7.71
CA ILE A 147 -0.48 1.11 -8.81
C ILE A 147 0.96 1.41 -9.16
N ASN A 148 1.20 1.77 -10.41
CA ASN A 148 2.49 2.29 -10.87
C ASN A 148 2.25 3.59 -11.65
N ILE A 149 2.79 4.69 -11.12
CA ILE A 149 2.62 6.06 -11.63
C ILE A 149 3.87 6.52 -12.41
N ASP A 150 4.85 5.62 -12.62
CA ASP A 150 6.06 5.98 -13.34
C ASP A 150 5.73 6.45 -14.76
N LYS A 151 6.09 7.71 -15.05
CA LYS A 151 5.83 8.38 -16.32
C LYS A 151 6.64 7.78 -17.49
N GLY A 152 7.67 6.99 -17.20
CA GLY A 152 8.46 6.31 -18.20
C GLY A 152 7.80 5.06 -18.78
N ILE A 153 6.67 4.61 -18.21
CA ILE A 153 5.98 3.40 -18.64
C ILE A 153 4.63 3.80 -19.24
N GLU A 154 4.45 3.53 -20.53
CA GLU A 154 3.16 3.68 -21.18
C GLU A 154 2.12 2.78 -20.48
N PRO A 155 0.98 3.33 -20.01
CA PRO A 155 -0.03 2.56 -19.30
C PRO A 155 -0.56 1.42 -20.18
N GLN A 156 -0.17 0.19 -19.85
CA GLN A 156 -0.60 -0.99 -20.58
C GLN A 156 -2.03 -1.35 -20.16
N GLN A 157 -2.85 -1.75 -21.13
CA GLN A 157 -4.25 -2.13 -20.85
C GLN A 157 -4.37 -3.39 -19.99
N GLN A 158 -3.32 -4.23 -19.96
CA GLN A 158 -3.20 -5.44 -19.14
C GLN A 158 -1.72 -5.63 -18.79
N VAL A 159 -1.40 -5.69 -17.49
CA VAL A 159 -0.06 -6.05 -17.02
C VAL A 159 -0.10 -7.51 -16.56
N HIS A 160 0.88 -8.31 -16.98
CA HIS A 160 0.94 -9.72 -16.58
C HIS A 160 1.32 -9.83 -15.10
N ASN A 161 0.51 -10.57 -14.31
CA ASN A 161 0.72 -10.73 -12.87
C ASN A 161 2.14 -11.18 -12.50
N LYS A 162 2.77 -12.07 -13.31
CA LYS A 162 4.12 -12.55 -13.01
C LYS A 162 5.19 -11.47 -13.13
N ILE A 163 5.01 -10.50 -14.04
CA ILE A 163 5.91 -9.35 -14.16
C ILE A 163 5.79 -8.47 -12.92
N VAL A 164 4.55 -8.14 -12.52
CA VAL A 164 4.27 -7.33 -11.33
C VAL A 164 4.84 -7.98 -10.07
N GLU A 165 4.60 -9.28 -9.92
CA GLU A 165 5.11 -10.08 -8.81
C GLU A 165 6.64 -10.03 -8.73
N ASN A 166 7.33 -10.28 -9.85
CA ASN A 166 8.79 -10.24 -9.90
C ASN A 166 9.32 -8.82 -9.63
N GLU A 167 8.68 -7.77 -10.16
CA GLU A 167 9.09 -6.38 -9.97
C GLU A 167 8.87 -5.87 -8.53
N TRP A 168 7.82 -6.35 -7.88
CA TRP A 168 7.40 -5.90 -6.56
C TRP A 168 8.06 -6.71 -5.43
N LEU A 169 8.16 -8.03 -5.59
CA LEU A 169 8.59 -8.95 -4.53
C LEU A 169 9.89 -9.70 -4.84
N GLY A 170 10.33 -9.73 -6.10
CA GLY A 170 11.52 -10.45 -6.50
C GLY A 170 11.46 -11.93 -6.16
N THR A 171 12.57 -12.47 -5.65
CA THR A 171 12.68 -13.90 -5.31
C THR A 171 11.91 -14.27 -4.04
N CYS A 172 11.36 -13.29 -3.31
CA CYS A 172 10.59 -13.51 -2.09
C CYS A 172 9.14 -14.00 -2.33
N SER A 173 8.64 -13.87 -3.57
CA SER A 173 7.23 -14.10 -3.87
C SER A 173 6.68 -15.45 -3.41
N GLU A 174 7.42 -16.54 -3.63
CA GLU A 174 6.98 -17.89 -3.26
C GLU A 174 6.84 -18.03 -1.74
N LEU A 175 7.80 -17.50 -0.99
CA LEU A 175 7.76 -17.50 0.48
C LEU A 175 6.51 -16.79 1.00
N LEU A 176 6.21 -15.60 0.48
CA LEU A 176 5.04 -14.82 0.90
C LEU A 176 3.72 -15.47 0.46
N THR A 177 3.67 -16.05 -0.74
CA THR A 177 2.48 -16.76 -1.23
C THR A 177 2.17 -17.98 -0.37
N THR A 178 3.18 -18.71 0.10
CA THR A 178 2.98 -19.92 0.91
C THR A 178 2.74 -19.63 2.38
N ASN A 179 3.43 -18.63 2.95
CA ASN A 179 3.46 -18.44 4.40
C ASN A 179 2.98 -17.08 4.88
N GLY A 180 3.04 -16.04 4.04
CA GLY A 180 2.76 -14.66 4.44
C GLY A 180 1.33 -14.22 4.16
N ILE A 181 0.73 -14.69 3.07
CA ILE A 181 -0.56 -14.24 2.58
C ILE A 181 -1.52 -15.40 2.48
N ASP A 182 -2.75 -15.11 2.88
CA ASP A 182 -3.86 -16.03 2.78
C ASP A 182 -5.06 -15.28 2.21
N THR A 183 -5.42 -15.61 0.96
CA THR A 183 -6.54 -15.01 0.24
C THR A 183 -7.91 -15.51 0.71
N SER A 184 -7.95 -16.50 1.62
CA SER A 184 -9.19 -16.93 2.28
C SER A 184 -9.58 -16.02 3.45
N LEU A 185 -8.63 -15.24 3.98
CA LEU A 185 -8.90 -14.24 5.01
C LEU A 185 -9.75 -13.11 4.44
N SER A 186 -10.68 -12.62 5.25
CA SER A 186 -11.56 -11.52 4.87
C SER A 186 -11.20 -10.25 5.60
N PHE A 187 -11.34 -9.11 4.93
CA PHE A 187 -11.20 -7.81 5.56
C PHE A 187 -12.17 -7.65 6.73
N VAL A 188 -11.67 -7.04 7.79
CA VAL A 188 -12.38 -6.82 9.05
C VAL A 188 -12.54 -5.34 9.33
N CYS A 189 -11.43 -4.63 9.43
CA CYS A 189 -11.45 -3.19 9.67
C CYS A 189 -10.15 -2.52 9.26
N ARG A 190 -10.24 -1.22 9.06
CA ARG A 190 -9.12 -0.30 8.87
C ARG A 190 -8.93 0.57 10.11
N ARG A 191 -7.67 0.88 10.44
CA ARG A 191 -7.28 1.92 11.41
C ARG A 191 -6.27 2.85 10.75
N GLU A 192 -6.39 4.14 11.02
CA GLU A 192 -5.51 5.15 10.43
C GLU A 192 -4.94 6.02 11.55
N TYR A 193 -3.63 6.16 11.57
CA TYR A 193 -2.92 6.97 12.55
C TYR A 193 -2.11 8.04 11.82
N THR A 194 -2.21 9.30 12.26
CA THR A 194 -1.30 10.35 11.82
C THR A 194 -0.21 10.52 12.86
N ILE A 195 1.05 10.38 12.45
CA ILE A 195 2.20 10.40 13.34
C ILE A 195 3.09 11.58 12.95
N ASP A 196 3.50 12.38 13.94
CA ASP A 196 4.41 13.52 13.76
C ASP A 196 5.88 13.05 13.67
N CYS A 197 6.17 12.17 12.70
CA CYS A 197 7.52 11.75 12.35
C CYS A 197 7.69 11.59 10.83
N ASN A 198 8.95 11.55 10.37
CA ASN A 198 9.26 11.17 8.99
C ASN A 198 8.84 9.72 8.74
N TRP A 199 8.32 9.42 7.54
CA TRP A 199 7.84 8.08 7.20
C TRP A 199 8.89 6.98 7.41
N LYS A 200 10.17 7.29 7.16
CA LYS A 200 11.29 6.36 7.36
C LYS A 200 11.43 5.94 8.82
N VAL A 201 11.15 6.82 9.78
CA VAL A 201 11.25 6.49 11.22
C VAL A 201 10.32 5.34 11.59
N PHE A 202 9.10 5.31 11.02
CA PHE A 202 8.18 4.20 11.25
C PHE A 202 8.68 2.91 10.59
N CYS A 203 9.23 3.00 9.38
CA CYS A 203 9.82 1.86 8.69
C CYS A 203 11.05 1.31 9.42
N ASP A 204 11.93 2.18 9.92
CA ASP A 204 13.13 1.82 10.69
C ASP A 204 12.74 1.11 11.99
N ASN A 205 11.69 1.57 12.68
CA ASN A 205 11.15 0.89 13.85
C ASN A 205 10.65 -0.53 13.53
N TYR A 206 10.02 -0.73 12.37
CA TYR A 206 9.56 -2.06 11.94
C TYR A 206 10.73 -2.99 11.57
N LEU A 207 11.84 -2.43 11.11
CA LEU A 207 13.00 -3.16 10.57
C LEU A 207 14.09 -3.44 11.61
N ASP A 208 13.86 -3.17 12.89
CA ASP A 208 14.89 -3.26 13.93
C ASP A 208 15.15 -4.68 14.45
N GLY A 209 14.65 -5.71 13.77
CA GLY A 209 14.88 -7.11 14.15
C GLY A 209 14.22 -7.49 15.49
N GLY A 210 13.17 -6.76 15.89
CA GLY A 210 12.49 -6.97 17.17
C GLY A 210 13.25 -6.39 18.37
N TYR A 211 14.28 -5.57 18.16
CA TYR A 211 15.12 -5.01 19.21
C TYR A 211 14.32 -4.20 20.25
N HIS A 212 13.33 -3.42 19.81
CA HIS A 212 12.46 -2.66 20.71
C HIS A 212 11.38 -3.50 21.42
N VAL A 213 11.02 -4.66 20.88
CA VAL A 213 9.85 -5.46 21.30
C VAL A 213 9.84 -5.80 22.80
N PRO A 214 10.93 -6.30 23.43
CA PRO A 214 10.95 -6.58 24.87
C PRO A 214 10.58 -5.38 25.75
N TYR A 215 10.91 -4.17 25.31
CA TYR A 215 10.82 -2.97 26.11
C TYR A 215 9.52 -2.19 25.86
N ALA A 216 9.10 -2.11 24.60
CA ALA A 216 7.94 -1.32 24.18
C ALA A 216 6.65 -2.15 24.08
N HIS A 217 6.74 -3.48 23.90
CA HIS A 217 5.61 -4.35 23.62
C HIS A 217 5.62 -5.61 24.50
N THR A 218 5.57 -5.42 25.81
CA THR A 218 5.60 -6.53 26.81
C THR A 218 4.58 -7.63 26.54
N GLY A 219 3.39 -7.28 26.04
CA GLY A 219 2.35 -8.25 25.66
C GLY A 219 2.66 -9.07 24.41
N LEU A 220 3.38 -8.51 23.44
CA LEU A 220 3.86 -9.24 22.26
C LEU A 220 5.09 -10.08 22.59
N ALA A 221 6.04 -9.48 23.32
CA ALA A 221 7.29 -10.13 23.74
C ALA A 221 7.03 -11.43 24.51
N SER A 222 6.02 -11.46 25.38
CA SER A 222 5.67 -12.66 26.16
C SER A 222 5.17 -13.84 25.31
N GLY A 223 4.73 -13.57 24.08
CA GLY A 223 4.25 -14.60 23.14
C GLY A 223 5.30 -15.05 22.12
N LEU A 224 6.49 -14.46 22.09
CA LEU A 224 7.53 -14.71 21.09
C LEU A 224 8.78 -15.31 21.74
N LYS A 225 9.44 -16.24 21.04
CA LYS A 225 10.80 -16.67 21.37
C LYS A 225 11.80 -15.77 20.68
N LEU A 226 12.14 -14.65 21.31
CA LEU A 226 12.95 -13.61 20.68
C LEU A 226 14.34 -14.08 20.24
N GLU A 227 14.90 -15.12 20.89
CA GLU A 227 16.14 -15.77 20.46
C GLU A 227 16.05 -16.49 19.11
N SER A 228 14.84 -16.80 18.64
CA SER A 228 14.59 -17.39 17.31
C SER A 228 14.41 -16.35 16.20
N TYR A 229 14.44 -15.05 16.55
CA TYR A 229 14.19 -13.98 15.59
C TYR A 229 15.28 -13.99 14.51
N SER A 230 14.86 -14.02 13.25
CA SER A 230 15.75 -14.04 12.09
C SER A 230 15.25 -13.09 11.03
N THR A 231 16.17 -12.47 10.29
CA THR A 231 15.85 -11.57 9.17
C THR A 231 16.56 -12.06 7.92
N THR A 232 15.80 -12.21 6.84
CA THR A 232 16.30 -12.56 5.51
C THR A 232 16.03 -11.42 4.56
N MET A 233 17.09 -10.92 3.93
CA MET A 233 17.01 -9.85 2.92
C MET A 233 16.86 -10.44 1.51
N PHE A 234 15.88 -9.93 0.79
CA PHE A 234 15.67 -10.12 -0.65
C PHE A 234 15.88 -8.77 -1.36
N GLU A 235 15.66 -8.73 -2.68
CA GLU A 235 16.00 -7.56 -3.50
C GLU A 235 15.26 -6.28 -3.06
N LYS A 236 13.97 -6.39 -2.73
CA LYS A 236 13.12 -5.29 -2.28
C LYS A 236 12.34 -5.61 -1.01
N VAL A 237 12.57 -6.79 -0.43
CA VAL A 237 11.77 -7.31 0.66
C VAL A 237 12.69 -7.74 1.79
N SER A 238 12.37 -7.32 3.02
CA SER A 238 12.95 -7.91 4.23
C SER A 238 11.89 -8.78 4.88
N VAL A 239 12.23 -10.05 5.14
CA VAL A 239 11.33 -10.98 5.83
C VAL A 239 11.94 -11.33 7.18
N GLN A 240 11.20 -11.01 8.23
CA GLN A 240 11.54 -11.33 9.60
C GLN A 240 10.64 -12.46 10.09
N ILE A 241 11.22 -13.47 10.74
CA ILE A 241 10.49 -14.62 11.26
C ILE A 241 10.86 -14.82 12.72
N CYS A 242 9.86 -15.04 13.57
CA CYS A 242 10.04 -15.36 14.98
C CYS A 242 9.07 -16.49 15.38
N GLU A 243 9.58 -17.51 16.05
CA GLU A 243 8.72 -18.56 16.62
C GLU A 243 7.88 -18.01 17.76
N SER A 244 6.67 -18.55 17.92
CA SER A 244 5.88 -18.28 19.11
C SER A 244 6.39 -19.09 20.31
N GLY A 245 6.28 -18.51 21.50
CA GLY A 245 6.39 -19.24 22.76
C GLY A 245 5.14 -20.10 22.96
N SER A 246 5.30 -21.34 23.43
CA SER A 246 4.15 -22.19 23.79
C SER A 246 3.34 -21.52 24.91
N ARG A 247 2.11 -21.08 24.61
CA ARG A 247 1.16 -20.68 25.65
C ARG A 247 0.55 -21.93 26.27
N GLU A 248 1.01 -22.34 27.45
CA GLU A 248 0.38 -23.43 28.24
C GLU A 248 -0.95 -23.04 28.89
N ASN A 249 -1.45 -21.81 28.72
CA ASN A 249 -2.70 -21.38 29.35
C ASN A 249 -3.89 -21.61 28.41
N GLY A 250 -4.56 -22.76 28.59
CA GLY A 250 -5.73 -23.26 27.85
C GLY A 250 -7.02 -22.46 27.98
N GLY A 251 -6.97 -21.13 27.83
CA GLY A 251 -8.15 -20.27 27.82
C GLY A 251 -8.05 -19.01 26.95
N ASP A 252 -6.87 -18.67 26.42
CA ASP A 252 -6.66 -17.46 25.63
C ASP A 252 -6.44 -17.79 24.15
N TYR A 253 -7.12 -17.07 23.28
CA TYR A 253 -7.05 -17.26 21.83
C TYR A 253 -5.61 -17.13 21.32
N ASP A 254 -5.06 -18.18 20.69
CA ASP A 254 -3.69 -18.16 20.16
C ASP A 254 -3.63 -17.35 18.86
N ARG A 255 -3.42 -16.03 19.02
CA ARG A 255 -3.22 -15.11 17.90
C ARG A 255 -1.94 -15.41 17.12
N LEU A 256 -0.89 -15.89 17.78
CA LEU A 256 0.45 -15.97 17.18
C LEU A 256 0.63 -17.25 16.36
N GLY A 257 -0.10 -18.32 16.67
CA GLY A 257 0.07 -19.61 16.02
C GLY A 257 1.45 -20.18 16.29
N SER A 258 2.07 -20.87 15.33
CA SER A 258 3.41 -21.47 15.49
C SER A 258 4.58 -20.52 15.21
N LYS A 259 4.37 -19.50 14.38
CA LYS A 259 5.38 -18.49 14.01
C LYS A 259 4.72 -17.20 13.55
N ALA A 260 5.41 -16.10 13.78
CA ALA A 260 5.09 -14.79 13.21
C ALA A 260 6.01 -14.51 12.00
N ILE A 261 5.44 -13.95 10.94
CA ILE A 261 6.16 -13.51 9.75
C ILE A 261 5.85 -12.03 9.52
N TYR A 262 6.90 -11.23 9.37
CA TYR A 262 6.84 -9.79 9.14
C TYR A 262 7.59 -9.49 7.86
N ALA A 263 6.89 -9.11 6.80
CA ALA A 263 7.47 -8.80 5.51
C ALA A 263 7.38 -7.30 5.24
N PHE A 264 8.51 -6.61 5.23
CA PHE A 264 8.62 -5.25 4.74
C PHE A 264 8.91 -5.28 3.24
N ILE A 265 8.02 -4.68 2.45
CA ILE A 265 8.16 -4.50 1.02
C ILE A 265 8.46 -3.03 0.77
N TYR A 266 9.64 -2.79 0.19
CA TYR A 266 10.10 -1.44 -0.10
C TYR A 266 9.11 -0.71 -1.03
N PRO A 267 8.77 0.57 -0.76
CA PRO A 267 9.39 1.39 0.28
C PRO A 267 8.67 1.40 1.63
N ASN A 268 7.39 1.03 1.71
CA ASN A 268 6.54 1.52 2.80
C ASN A 268 5.36 0.59 3.14
N PHE A 269 5.42 -0.67 2.71
CA PHE A 269 4.32 -1.60 2.90
C PHE A 269 4.76 -2.81 3.70
N MET A 270 4.02 -3.13 4.75
CA MET A 270 4.31 -4.26 5.64
C MET A 270 3.16 -5.27 5.55
N ILE A 271 3.51 -6.55 5.57
CA ILE A 271 2.57 -7.68 5.71
C ILE A 271 2.97 -8.45 6.96
N ASN A 272 2.05 -8.56 7.90
CA ASN A 272 2.25 -9.26 9.15
C ASN A 272 1.32 -10.48 9.19
N ARG A 273 1.89 -11.66 9.43
CA ARG A 273 1.15 -12.92 9.51
C ARG A 273 1.42 -13.60 10.85
N TYR A 274 0.35 -13.92 11.55
CA TYR A 274 0.35 -14.59 12.85
C TYR A 274 -0.78 -15.62 12.88
N GLY A 275 -0.54 -16.90 13.15
CA GLY A 275 -1.63 -17.87 13.37
C GLY A 275 -2.76 -17.83 12.33
N PRO A 276 -3.99 -17.37 12.67
CA PRO A 276 -5.09 -17.13 11.71
C PRO A 276 -5.37 -15.64 11.38
N TRP A 277 -4.42 -14.76 11.70
CA TRP A 277 -4.48 -13.31 11.54
C TRP A 277 -3.48 -12.82 10.50
N MET A 278 -3.92 -11.89 9.67
CA MET A 278 -3.05 -11.09 8.83
C MET A 278 -3.40 -9.63 9.00
N ASP A 279 -2.41 -8.77 9.18
CA ASP A 279 -2.59 -7.34 9.05
C ASP A 279 -1.52 -6.74 8.14
N THR A 280 -1.82 -5.57 7.58
CA THR A 280 -0.86 -4.82 6.78
C THR A 280 -0.67 -3.44 7.35
N ASN A 281 0.50 -2.85 7.11
CA ASN A 281 0.79 -1.48 7.50
C ASN A 281 1.27 -0.74 6.25
N LEU A 282 0.55 0.32 5.85
CA LEU A 282 0.94 1.19 4.73
C LEU A 282 1.32 2.56 5.27
N VAL A 283 2.58 2.96 5.10
CA VAL A 283 3.10 4.24 5.59
C VAL A 283 3.13 5.27 4.47
N LEU A 284 2.27 6.29 4.54
CA LEU A 284 2.17 7.34 3.53
C LEU A 284 2.81 8.65 4.04
N PRO A 285 3.79 9.22 3.33
CA PRO A 285 4.40 10.47 3.76
C PRO A 285 3.46 11.66 3.48
N LEU A 286 3.07 12.38 4.54
CA LEU A 286 2.22 13.57 4.47
C LEU A 286 3.02 14.88 4.48
N GLY A 287 4.33 14.78 4.65
CA GLY A 287 5.28 15.88 4.69
C GLY A 287 6.66 15.36 5.14
N PRO A 288 7.63 16.26 5.38
CA PRO A 288 8.97 15.87 5.80
C PRO A 288 9.02 15.26 7.21
N ASN A 289 8.11 15.64 8.09
CA ASN A 289 8.06 15.22 9.50
C ASN A 289 6.67 14.71 9.92
N LYS A 290 5.88 14.24 8.95
CA LYS A 290 4.54 13.70 9.21
C LYS A 290 4.24 12.55 8.26
N CYS A 291 3.71 11.46 8.79
CA CYS A 291 3.21 10.34 8.01
C CYS A 291 1.83 9.90 8.48
N GLN A 292 1.13 9.18 7.61
CA GLN A 292 -0.05 8.42 7.95
C GLN A 292 0.30 6.94 7.90
N VAL A 293 -0.11 6.17 8.90
CA VAL A 293 0.00 4.71 8.90
C VAL A 293 -1.39 4.13 8.85
N ILE A 294 -1.64 3.33 7.81
CA ILE A 294 -2.91 2.65 7.58
C ILE A 294 -2.72 1.19 7.93
N PHE A 295 -3.49 0.71 8.89
CA PHE A 295 -3.57 -0.69 9.28
C PHE A 295 -4.83 -1.30 8.68
N ASP A 296 -4.69 -2.36 7.88
CA ASP A 296 -5.81 -3.20 7.44
C ASP A 296 -5.71 -4.56 8.09
N TYR A 297 -6.82 -5.03 8.67
CA TYR A 297 -6.89 -6.31 9.36
C TYR A 297 -7.74 -7.32 8.58
N PHE A 298 -7.21 -8.53 8.42
CA PHE A 298 -7.81 -9.64 7.71
C PHE A 298 -7.80 -10.88 8.61
N LEU A 299 -8.97 -11.49 8.81
CA LEU A 299 -9.14 -12.65 9.67
C LEU A 299 -9.89 -13.76 8.95
N GLU A 300 -9.75 -15.00 9.44
CA GLU A 300 -10.64 -16.07 9.02
C GLU A 300 -12.10 -15.68 9.29
N PRO A 301 -13.04 -16.00 8.39
CA PRO A 301 -14.45 -15.64 8.56
C PRO A 301 -15.06 -16.09 9.89
N SER A 302 -14.62 -17.22 10.42
CA SER A 302 -15.02 -17.81 11.72
C SER A 302 -14.65 -16.92 12.92
N LEU A 303 -13.67 -16.03 12.77
CA LEU A 303 -13.08 -15.24 13.85
C LEU A 303 -13.53 -13.78 13.83
N LYS A 304 -14.38 -13.39 12.87
CA LYS A 304 -14.90 -12.02 12.78
C LYS A 304 -15.63 -11.58 14.04
N VAL A 305 -16.11 -12.47 14.90
CA VAL A 305 -16.70 -12.07 16.19
C VAL A 305 -15.70 -11.43 17.17
N TYR A 306 -14.39 -11.59 16.95
CA TYR A 306 -13.32 -11.05 17.80
C TYR A 306 -12.80 -9.67 17.37
N VAL A 307 -13.47 -8.96 16.44
CA VAL A 307 -13.07 -7.59 16.00
C VAL A 307 -12.85 -6.63 17.16
N ILE A 308 -13.61 -6.80 18.26
CA ILE A 308 -13.54 -5.92 19.44
C ILE A 308 -12.15 -5.90 20.12
N TYR A 309 -11.30 -6.89 19.86
CA TYR A 309 -9.93 -6.97 20.36
C TYR A 309 -8.89 -6.35 19.42
N ILE A 310 -9.33 -5.78 18.30
CA ILE A 310 -8.50 -4.99 17.39
C ILE A 310 -8.52 -3.53 17.85
N SER A 311 -7.81 -3.27 18.95
CA SER A 311 -7.54 -1.94 19.51
C SER A 311 -6.09 -1.56 19.25
#